data_AF-A0A8T3XBZ8-F1
#
_entry.id   AF-A0A8T3XBZ8-F1
#
_cell.length_a   1.000
_cell.length_b   1.000
_cell.length_c   1.000
_cell.angle_alpha   90.00
_cell.angle_beta   90.00
_cell.angle_gamma   90.00
#
_symmetry.space_group_name_H-M   'P 1'
#
loop_
_entity.id
_entity.type
_entity.pdbx_description
1 polymer ?
#
loop_
_entity_poly.entity_id
_entity_poly.type
_entity_poly.pdbx_seq_one_letter_code
_entity_poly.pdbx_strand_id
1 'polypeptide(L)'
;MAERVICEICKREFKDVDGLAQHNAAKHAHETENKTLSSNFGFNYKKLRNWVIVLVFIIGIIWLFSITIRGNNSCKTDPVTEINIGSHQNLALHIHTDLEIIIDNVAKEIPANIGIAPGLMRPLHTHDNSGEIHMEGPCVRNFKLGEFFQVWGKSFNSRCIFDFCTENGTLTMMVNGKVNTEFDNYIMRDQDEITIEFNSN
;
A
#
# COMPACT_ATOMS: atom_id res chain seq x y z
N MET A 1 -28.72 32.94 -65.79
CA MET A 1 -28.50 34.31 -65.29
C MET A 1 -27.10 34.31 -64.69
N ALA A 2 -26.19 35.18 -65.16
CA ALA A 2 -24.82 35.19 -64.65
C ALA A 2 -24.80 35.81 -63.24
N GLU A 3 -24.23 35.09 -62.28
CA GLU A 3 -24.07 35.54 -60.89
C GLU A 3 -22.99 36.64 -60.87
N ARG A 4 -23.36 37.83 -60.41
CA ARG A 4 -22.42 38.95 -60.23
C ARG A 4 -21.80 38.89 -58.84
N VAL A 5 -20.51 39.20 -58.75
CA VAL A 5 -19.74 39.18 -57.50
C VAL A 5 -19.25 40.57 -57.14
N ILE A 6 -19.16 40.87 -55.84
CA ILE A 6 -18.87 42.23 -55.34
C ILE A 6 -17.56 42.20 -54.55
N CYS A 7 -16.68 43.18 -54.78
CA CYS A 7 -15.49 43.38 -53.96
C CYS A 7 -15.90 43.84 -52.55
N GLU A 8 -15.49 43.12 -51.51
CA GLU A 8 -15.90 43.46 -50.14
C GLU A 8 -15.24 44.74 -49.61
N ILE A 9 -14.10 45.14 -50.17
CA ILE A 9 -13.29 46.29 -49.73
C ILE A 9 -13.86 47.60 -50.28
N CYS A 10 -14.15 47.66 -51.59
CA CYS A 10 -14.60 48.89 -52.25
C CYS A 10 -16.03 48.83 -52.81
N LYS A 11 -16.73 47.70 -52.61
CA LYS A 11 -18.14 47.47 -53.00
C LYS A 11 -18.44 47.60 -54.50
N ARG A 12 -17.44 47.44 -55.37
CA ARG A 12 -17.63 47.38 -56.84
C ARG A 12 -18.12 46.01 -57.29
N GLU A 13 -19.05 45.98 -58.25
CA GLU A 13 -19.57 44.75 -58.87
C GLU A 13 -18.73 44.31 -60.08
N PHE A 14 -18.58 42.99 -60.22
CA PHE A 14 -17.88 42.32 -61.31
C PHE A 14 -18.76 41.24 -61.91
N LYS A 15 -18.55 40.98 -63.21
CA LYS A 15 -19.35 40.04 -64.00
C LYS A 15 -19.09 38.57 -63.63
N ASP A 16 -17.90 38.28 -63.10
CA ASP A 16 -17.44 36.95 -62.70
C ASP A 16 -16.31 37.05 -61.65
N VAL A 17 -15.97 35.90 -61.06
CA VAL A 17 -14.94 35.75 -60.01
C VAL A 17 -13.53 36.08 -60.51
N ASP A 18 -13.24 35.85 -61.79
CA ASP A 18 -11.93 36.11 -62.38
C ASP A 18 -11.67 37.62 -62.50
N GLY A 19 -12.69 38.38 -62.90
CA GLY A 19 -12.65 39.84 -62.91
C GLY A 19 -12.46 40.44 -61.51
N LEU A 20 -13.10 39.86 -60.49
CA LEU A 20 -12.89 40.27 -59.09
C LEU A 20 -11.47 39.93 -58.61
N ALA A 21 -10.94 38.75 -58.95
CA ALA A 21 -9.60 38.34 -58.57
C ALA A 21 -8.53 39.25 -59.20
N GLN A 22 -8.65 39.59 -60.49
CA GLN A 22 -7.75 40.53 -61.16
C GLN A 22 -7.81 41.93 -60.56
N HIS A 23 -9.01 42.39 -60.19
CA HIS A 23 -9.20 43.67 -59.51
C HIS A 23 -8.53 43.70 -58.13
N ASN A 24 -8.76 42.68 -57.31
CA ASN A 24 -8.16 42.58 -55.97
C ASN A 24 -6.63 42.52 -56.07
N ALA A 25 -6.07 41.76 -57.01
CA ALA A 25 -4.63 41.73 -57.25
C ALA A 25 -4.04 43.07 -57.73
N ALA A 26 -4.78 43.87 -58.50
CA ALA A 26 -4.28 45.13 -59.04
C ALA A 26 -4.49 46.35 -58.11
N LYS A 27 -5.53 46.33 -57.26
CA LYS A 27 -5.96 47.50 -56.47
C LYS A 27 -5.99 47.27 -54.96
N HIS A 28 -6.03 46.02 -54.53
CA HIS A 28 -6.09 45.60 -53.14
C HIS A 28 -5.03 44.54 -52.82
N ALA A 29 -3.89 44.57 -53.51
CA ALA A 29 -2.72 43.77 -53.16
C ALA A 29 -2.13 44.27 -51.84
N HIS A 30 -2.81 43.99 -50.74
CA HIS A 30 -2.16 43.82 -49.46
C HIS A 30 -1.71 42.37 -49.39
N GLU A 31 -0.40 42.22 -49.28
CA GLU A 31 0.34 40.96 -49.23
C GLU A 31 -0.42 39.91 -48.43
N THR A 32 -0.58 38.73 -49.05
CA THR A 32 -0.72 37.50 -48.31
C THR A 32 0.58 37.32 -47.52
N GLU A 33 0.66 37.96 -46.35
CA GLU A 33 1.66 37.62 -45.34
C GLU A 33 1.41 36.16 -44.98
N ASN A 34 2.12 35.27 -45.67
CA ASN A 34 2.57 34.03 -45.10
C ASN A 34 3.33 34.40 -43.83
N LYS A 35 2.61 34.59 -42.73
CA LYS A 35 3.16 34.41 -41.40
C LYS A 35 3.50 32.93 -41.30
N THR A 36 4.66 32.59 -41.87
CA THR A 36 5.64 31.88 -41.06
C THR A 36 5.56 32.56 -39.70
N LEU A 37 4.96 31.87 -38.73
CA LEU A 37 5.17 32.21 -37.34
C LEU A 37 6.66 31.94 -37.10
N SER A 38 7.49 32.87 -37.60
CA SER A 38 8.71 33.27 -36.96
C SER A 38 8.27 33.67 -35.56
N SER A 39 8.22 32.67 -34.68
CA SER A 39 8.43 32.93 -33.29
C SER A 39 9.89 33.38 -33.17
N ASN A 40 10.10 34.66 -33.47
CA ASN A 40 11.03 35.49 -32.72
C ASN A 40 10.53 35.61 -31.26
N PHE A 41 10.17 34.48 -30.63
CA PHE A 41 10.50 34.32 -29.25
C PHE A 41 12.00 34.15 -29.28
N GLY A 42 12.71 35.26 -29.09
CA GLY A 42 14.06 35.22 -28.54
C GLY A 42 13.98 34.61 -27.15
N PHE A 43 13.68 33.30 -27.08
CA PHE A 43 13.94 32.51 -25.90
C PHE A 43 15.43 32.61 -25.76
N ASN A 44 15.84 33.42 -24.78
CA ASN A 44 17.22 33.51 -24.39
C ASN A 44 17.64 32.10 -23.99
N TYR A 45 18.28 31.40 -24.93
CA TYR A 45 18.56 29.97 -24.82
C TYR A 45 19.47 29.69 -23.61
N LYS A 46 20.21 30.69 -23.14
CA LYS A 46 20.96 30.63 -21.88
C LYS A 46 20.02 30.67 -20.68
N LYS A 47 18.99 31.52 -20.67
CA LYS A 47 17.92 31.50 -19.65
C LYS A 47 17.12 30.19 -19.71
N LEU A 48 16.72 29.72 -20.90
CA LEU A 48 15.98 28.47 -21.05
C LEU A 48 16.82 27.26 -20.60
N ARG A 49 18.09 27.20 -21.02
CA ARG A 49 19.06 26.19 -20.55
C ARG A 49 19.22 26.22 -19.04
N ASN A 50 19.37 27.42 -18.44
CA ASN A 50 19.49 27.55 -16.99
C ASN A 50 18.20 27.09 -16.27
N TRP A 51 17.02 27.41 -16.80
CA TRP A 51 15.74 26.93 -16.25
C TRP A 51 15.56 25.42 -16.39
N VAL A 52 15.97 24.83 -17.51
CA VAL A 52 15.95 23.36 -17.70
C VAL A 52 16.90 22.67 -16.73
N ILE A 53 18.11 23.22 -16.52
CA ILE A 53 19.06 22.69 -15.53
C ILE A 53 18.43 22.73 -14.12
N VAL A 54 17.83 23.86 -13.74
CA VAL A 54 17.15 23.99 -12.45
C VAL A 54 15.99 22.99 -12.30
N LEU A 55 15.19 22.79 -13.34
CA LEU A 55 14.09 21.81 -13.33
C LEU A 55 14.60 20.37 -13.18
N VAL A 56 15.67 20.00 -13.88
CA VAL A 56 16.31 18.68 -13.76
C VAL A 56 16.89 18.49 -12.37
N PHE A 57 17.52 19.52 -11.78
CA PHE A 57 17.99 19.46 -10.39
C PHE A 57 16.83 19.32 -9.41
N ILE A 58 15.73 20.06 -9.59
CA ILE A 58 14.54 19.96 -8.71
C ILE A 58 13.92 18.57 -8.81
N ILE A 59 13.76 18.02 -10.02
CA ILE A 59 13.23 16.67 -10.21
C ILE A 59 14.20 15.63 -9.62
N GLY A 60 15.51 15.80 -9.80
CA GLY A 60 16.53 14.95 -9.19
C GLY A 60 16.52 15.01 -7.66
N ILE A 61 16.32 16.21 -7.08
CA ILE A 61 16.17 16.41 -5.64
C ILE A 61 14.86 15.81 -5.15
N ILE A 62 13.74 15.97 -5.85
CA ILE A 62 12.46 15.33 -5.50
C ILE A 62 12.60 13.80 -5.58
N TRP A 63 13.31 13.27 -6.58
CA TRP A 63 13.56 11.83 -6.71
C TRP A 63 14.48 11.31 -5.59
N LEU A 64 15.57 12.03 -5.27
CA LEU A 64 16.43 11.77 -4.12
C LEU A 64 15.67 11.85 -2.80
N PHE A 65 14.80 12.85 -2.64
CA PHE A 65 13.99 13.06 -1.45
C PHE A 65 12.91 11.97 -1.29
N SER A 66 12.33 11.51 -2.41
CA SER A 66 11.41 10.35 -2.45
C SER A 66 12.11 9.06 -2.02
N ILE A 67 13.40 8.90 -2.34
CA ILE A 67 14.22 7.78 -1.85
C ILE A 67 14.44 7.89 -0.33
N THR A 68 14.55 9.09 0.22
CA THR A 68 14.73 9.30 1.67
C THR A 68 13.46 9.23 2.51
N ILE A 69 12.25 9.29 1.93
CA ILE A 69 10.96 9.18 2.66
C ILE A 69 10.32 7.79 2.51
N ARG A 70 11.14 6.74 2.34
CA ARG A 70 10.69 5.40 2.76
C ARG A 70 10.86 5.31 4.27
N GLY A 71 9.86 5.76 5.01
CA GLY A 71 9.76 5.43 6.43
C GLY A 71 9.85 3.91 6.58
N ASN A 72 10.79 3.43 7.39
CA ASN A 72 10.94 2.01 7.70
C ASN A 72 9.69 1.51 8.44
N ASN A 73 8.64 1.13 7.71
CA ASN A 73 7.42 0.52 8.24
C ASN A 73 7.63 -0.96 8.62
N SER A 74 8.86 -1.33 9.01
CA SER A 74 9.29 -2.69 9.33
C SER A 74 8.32 -3.39 10.30
N CYS A 75 7.86 -2.69 11.34
CA CYS A 75 6.91 -3.26 12.31
C CYS A 75 5.56 -3.71 11.71
N LYS A 76 5.12 -3.12 10.58
CA LYS A 76 3.84 -3.45 9.92
C LYS A 76 3.95 -4.62 8.96
N THR A 77 5.11 -4.83 8.35
CA THR A 77 5.27 -5.74 7.22
C THR A 77 6.19 -6.91 7.50
N ASP A 78 7.12 -6.76 8.44
CA ASP A 78 8.15 -7.77 8.67
C ASP A 78 7.53 -9.00 9.36
N PRO A 79 8.10 -10.19 9.15
CA PRO A 79 7.67 -11.38 9.88
C PRO A 79 7.77 -11.17 11.40
N VAL A 80 6.77 -11.65 12.16
CA VAL A 80 6.80 -11.55 13.63
C VAL A 80 8.00 -12.26 14.26
N THR A 81 8.53 -13.27 13.56
CA THR A 81 9.73 -14.03 13.92
C THR A 81 11.03 -13.27 13.68
N GLU A 82 10.99 -12.09 13.06
CA GLU A 82 12.16 -11.25 12.77
C GLU A 82 12.15 -9.95 13.59
N ILE A 83 10.98 -9.45 13.97
CA ILE A 83 10.83 -8.24 14.78
C ILE A 83 11.33 -8.47 16.22
N ASN A 84 12.08 -7.50 16.74
CA ASN A 84 12.46 -7.42 18.16
C ASN A 84 11.92 -6.11 18.75
N ILE A 85 11.01 -6.19 19.72
CA ILE A 85 10.48 -5.02 20.43
C ILE A 85 11.37 -4.60 21.60
N GLY A 86 12.26 -5.51 22.05
CA GLY A 86 13.31 -5.29 23.05
C GLY A 86 12.81 -5.11 24.49
N SER A 87 11.72 -4.38 24.72
CA SER A 87 11.13 -4.12 26.03
C SER A 87 9.69 -3.61 25.91
N HIS A 88 9.01 -3.47 27.04
CA HIS A 88 7.66 -2.88 27.12
C HIS A 88 7.63 -1.33 27.02
N GLN A 89 8.67 -0.70 26.47
CA GLN A 89 8.79 0.76 26.37
C GLN A 89 8.42 1.27 24.98
N ASN A 90 7.80 2.44 24.90
CA ASN A 90 7.39 3.10 23.64
C ASN A 90 6.49 2.23 22.75
N LEU A 91 5.59 1.47 23.36
CA LEU A 91 4.62 0.64 22.65
C LEU A 91 3.46 1.50 22.14
N ALA A 92 3.13 1.33 20.86
CA ALA A 92 1.91 1.88 20.27
C ALA A 92 0.75 0.87 20.31
N LEU A 93 1.07 -0.41 20.50
CA LEU A 93 0.13 -1.50 20.72
C LEU A 93 0.61 -2.31 21.92
N HIS A 94 -0.31 -2.61 22.84
CA HIS A 94 -0.12 -3.51 23.96
C HIS A 94 -1.52 -4.03 24.33
N ILE A 95 -1.82 -5.25 23.89
CA ILE A 95 -3.09 -5.95 24.14
C ILE A 95 -2.82 -7.42 24.47
N HIS A 96 -3.79 -8.09 25.08
CA HIS A 96 -3.64 -9.47 25.58
C HIS A 96 -4.76 -10.37 25.05
N THR A 97 -4.49 -11.66 24.89
CA THR A 97 -5.46 -12.69 24.49
C THR A 97 -5.13 -13.98 25.22
N ASP A 98 -6.13 -14.70 25.72
CA ASP A 98 -5.92 -15.98 26.38
C ASP A 98 -6.07 -17.14 25.40
N LEU A 99 -5.14 -18.09 25.45
CA LEU A 99 -5.18 -19.32 24.66
C LEU A 99 -5.20 -20.54 25.56
N GLU A 100 -6.15 -21.43 25.30
CA GLU A 100 -6.20 -22.78 25.86
C GLU A 100 -6.14 -23.82 24.73
N ILE A 101 -5.35 -24.87 24.93
CA ILE A 101 -5.24 -26.00 24.00
C ILE A 101 -5.60 -27.28 24.74
N ILE A 102 -6.57 -28.03 24.21
CA ILE A 102 -7.04 -29.29 24.78
C ILE A 102 -6.85 -30.38 23.73
N ILE A 103 -6.15 -31.46 24.09
CA ILE A 103 -6.02 -32.64 23.21
C ILE A 103 -6.51 -33.86 23.99
N ASP A 104 -7.52 -34.55 23.46
CA ASP A 104 -8.16 -35.72 24.07
C ASP A 104 -8.59 -35.45 25.52
N ASN A 105 -9.28 -34.33 25.76
CA ASN A 105 -9.69 -33.84 27.08
C ASN A 105 -8.54 -33.54 28.06
N VAL A 106 -7.30 -33.45 27.58
CA VAL A 106 -6.12 -33.08 28.38
C VAL A 106 -5.61 -31.71 27.94
N ALA A 107 -5.68 -30.75 28.86
CA ALA A 107 -5.09 -29.43 28.67
C ALA A 107 -3.58 -29.54 28.39
N LYS A 108 -3.11 -28.81 27.39
CA LYS A 108 -1.70 -28.70 27.02
C LYS A 108 -1.14 -27.40 27.55
N GLU A 109 -0.01 -27.52 28.24
CA GLU A 109 0.72 -26.37 28.74
C GLU A 109 1.24 -25.52 27.58
N ILE A 110 1.03 -24.21 27.68
CA ILE A 110 1.70 -23.20 26.88
C ILE A 110 2.89 -22.70 27.71
N PRO A 111 4.14 -22.92 27.29
CA PRO A 111 5.30 -22.51 28.07
C PRO A 111 5.40 -21.00 28.30
N ALA A 112 6.00 -20.65 29.42
CA ALA A 112 6.51 -19.30 29.66
C ALA A 112 7.63 -18.93 28.66
N ASN A 113 7.81 -17.63 28.44
CA ASN A 113 8.91 -17.07 27.66
C ASN A 113 8.91 -17.48 26.17
N ILE A 114 7.76 -17.85 25.60
CA ILE A 114 7.65 -17.98 24.14
C ILE A 114 7.96 -16.61 23.54
N GLY A 115 8.85 -16.57 22.55
CA GLY A 115 9.25 -15.31 21.92
C GLY A 115 10.16 -14.42 22.77
N ILE A 116 10.64 -14.89 23.93
CA ILE A 116 11.55 -14.14 24.81
C ILE A 116 12.91 -14.84 24.91
N ALA A 117 13.99 -14.08 24.75
CA ALA A 117 15.36 -14.48 25.03
C ALA A 117 16.17 -13.27 25.53
N PRO A 118 17.40 -13.44 26.06
CA PRO A 118 18.20 -12.30 26.50
C PRO A 118 18.38 -11.24 25.40
N GLY A 119 17.84 -10.04 25.62
CA GLY A 119 17.89 -8.93 24.65
C GLY A 119 16.91 -9.06 23.47
N LEU A 120 16.01 -10.04 23.48
CA LEU A 120 15.03 -10.30 22.43
C LEU A 120 13.65 -10.50 23.03
N MET A 121 12.68 -9.74 22.52
CA MET A 121 11.27 -9.96 22.77
C MET A 121 10.53 -9.83 21.44
N ARG A 122 9.80 -10.87 21.05
CA ARG A 122 8.97 -10.84 19.84
C ARG A 122 7.67 -10.07 20.12
N PRO A 123 7.03 -9.51 19.09
CA PRO A 123 5.74 -8.86 19.24
C PRO A 123 4.66 -9.77 19.84
N LEU A 124 4.77 -11.07 19.59
CA LEU A 124 3.92 -12.11 20.13
C LEU A 124 4.73 -12.93 21.13
N HIS A 125 4.36 -12.91 22.41
CA HIS A 125 5.11 -13.59 23.45
C HIS A 125 4.25 -13.97 24.66
N THR A 126 4.79 -14.82 25.53
CA THR A 126 4.21 -15.17 26.84
C THR A 126 5.21 -14.84 27.96
N HIS A 127 4.72 -14.39 29.11
CA HIS A 127 5.55 -14.22 30.30
C HIS A 127 5.54 -15.43 31.22
N ASP A 128 4.43 -16.17 31.26
CA ASP A 128 4.23 -17.33 32.10
C ASP A 128 3.46 -18.44 31.35
N ASN A 129 2.99 -19.44 32.09
CA ASN A 129 2.27 -20.60 31.54
C ASN A 129 0.73 -20.52 31.68
N SER A 130 0.18 -19.33 31.94
CA SER A 130 -1.27 -19.10 32.00
C SER A 130 -1.97 -19.30 30.65
N GLY A 131 -1.23 -19.07 29.55
CA GLY A 131 -1.78 -19.01 28.20
C GLY A 131 -2.05 -17.59 27.70
N GLU A 132 -1.75 -16.56 28.50
CA GLU A 132 -1.85 -15.16 28.08
C GLU A 132 -0.79 -14.83 27.02
N ILE A 133 -1.26 -14.48 25.82
CA ILE A 133 -0.47 -14.02 24.68
C ILE A 133 -0.43 -12.50 24.69
N HIS A 134 0.77 -11.96 24.81
CA HIS A 134 1.05 -10.54 24.65
C HIS A 134 1.19 -10.19 23.16
N MET A 135 0.51 -9.14 22.73
CA MET A 135 0.66 -8.51 21.42
C MET A 135 1.15 -7.09 21.59
N GLU A 136 2.45 -6.89 21.36
CA GLU A 136 3.13 -5.65 21.65
C GLU A 136 3.97 -5.16 20.46
N GLY A 137 4.03 -3.85 20.25
CA GLY A 137 4.91 -3.31 19.22
C GLY A 137 4.92 -1.79 19.09
N PRO A 138 5.90 -1.25 18.34
CA PRO A 138 6.05 0.20 18.13
C PRO A 138 5.02 0.79 17.16
N CYS A 139 4.14 -0.04 16.59
CA CYS A 139 3.03 0.39 15.75
C CYS A 139 1.82 -0.53 15.91
N VAL A 140 0.63 0.00 15.63
CA VAL A 140 -0.60 -0.79 15.59
C VAL A 140 -0.56 -1.73 14.38
N ARG A 141 -0.69 -3.03 14.65
CA ARG A 141 -0.74 -4.13 13.70
C ARG A 141 -1.76 -5.16 14.18
N ASN A 142 -2.51 -5.73 13.25
CA ASN A 142 -3.32 -6.92 13.54
C ASN A 142 -2.41 -8.14 13.50
N PHE A 143 -2.46 -8.97 14.54
CA PHE A 143 -1.74 -10.23 14.58
C PHE A 143 -2.69 -11.41 14.42
N LYS A 144 -2.25 -12.40 13.67
CA LYS A 144 -2.96 -13.66 13.50
C LYS A 144 -2.55 -14.66 14.56
N LEU A 145 -3.47 -15.54 14.97
CA LEU A 145 -3.15 -16.63 15.89
C LEU A 145 -2.03 -17.54 15.35
N GLY A 146 -2.02 -17.82 14.05
CA GLY A 146 -0.95 -18.58 13.41
C GLY A 146 0.43 -17.92 13.48
N GLU A 147 0.51 -16.59 13.59
CA GLU A 147 1.79 -15.89 13.77
C GLU A 147 2.38 -16.19 15.16
N PHE A 148 1.55 -16.35 16.20
CA PHE A 148 2.03 -16.77 17.53
C PHE A 148 2.60 -18.19 17.48
N PHE A 149 1.91 -19.13 16.83
CA PHE A 149 2.41 -20.50 16.65
C PHE A 149 3.72 -20.55 15.86
N GLN A 150 3.93 -19.65 14.90
CA GLN A 150 5.22 -19.50 14.21
C GLN A 150 6.32 -19.03 15.16
N VAL A 151 6.05 -18.06 16.04
CA VAL A 151 7.01 -17.62 17.07
C VAL A 151 7.33 -18.75 18.05
N TRP A 152 6.32 -19.56 18.42
CA TRP A 152 6.49 -20.74 19.27
C TRP A 152 7.22 -21.89 18.54
N GLY A 153 7.24 -21.90 17.21
CA GLY A 153 7.80 -23.00 16.43
C GLY A 153 6.92 -24.25 16.45
N LYS A 154 5.60 -24.07 16.53
CA LYS A 154 4.60 -25.13 16.55
C LYS A 154 3.70 -25.04 15.32
N SER A 155 3.21 -26.19 14.85
CA SER A 155 2.25 -26.25 13.75
C SER A 155 0.85 -25.93 14.26
N PHE A 156 0.16 -25.01 13.59
CA PHE A 156 -1.27 -24.80 13.76
C PHE A 156 -1.87 -24.28 12.45
N ASN A 157 -2.96 -24.90 12.02
CA ASN A 157 -3.80 -24.48 10.89
C ASN A 157 -5.15 -25.19 10.97
N SER A 158 -6.02 -24.96 9.98
CA SER A 158 -7.34 -25.59 9.90
C SER A 158 -7.37 -27.11 9.83
N ARG A 159 -6.22 -27.77 9.65
CA ARG A 159 -6.10 -29.24 9.57
C ARG A 159 -5.33 -29.87 10.72
N CYS A 160 -4.46 -29.13 11.40
CA CYS A 160 -3.60 -29.71 12.44
C CYS A 160 -3.31 -28.74 13.58
N ILE A 161 -3.20 -29.28 14.78
CA ILE A 161 -2.59 -28.65 15.96
C ILE A 161 -1.43 -29.54 16.41
N PHE A 162 -0.21 -29.02 16.38
CA PHE A 162 1.01 -29.81 16.53
C PHE A 162 1.06 -30.95 15.49
N ASP A 163 1.17 -32.19 15.96
CA ASP A 163 1.17 -33.42 15.15
C ASP A 163 -0.22 -34.08 15.07
N PHE A 164 -1.24 -33.48 15.70
CA PHE A 164 -2.61 -33.97 15.69
C PHE A 164 -3.38 -33.35 14.54
N CYS A 165 -3.74 -34.18 13.54
CA CYS A 165 -4.39 -33.74 12.32
C CYS A 165 -5.79 -34.34 12.17
N THR A 166 -6.67 -33.63 11.45
CA THR A 166 -8.07 -34.00 11.22
C THR A 166 -8.26 -35.33 10.47
N GLU A 167 -7.19 -35.93 9.95
CA GLU A 167 -7.19 -37.29 9.41
C GLU A 167 -7.45 -38.35 10.50
N ASN A 168 -7.10 -38.04 11.76
CA ASN A 168 -7.16 -38.97 12.89
C ASN A 168 -8.09 -38.47 14.01
N GLY A 169 -8.88 -37.42 13.78
CA GLY A 169 -9.73 -36.83 14.81
C GLY A 169 -10.47 -35.59 14.34
N THR A 170 -11.09 -34.89 15.29
CA THR A 170 -11.81 -33.63 15.06
C THR A 170 -11.06 -32.49 15.71
N LEU A 171 -10.75 -31.45 14.93
CA LEU A 171 -10.17 -30.19 15.40
C LEU A 171 -11.26 -29.10 15.41
N THR A 172 -11.46 -28.47 16.56
CA THR A 172 -12.39 -27.35 16.75
C THR A 172 -11.67 -26.15 17.34
N MET A 173 -12.22 -24.97 17.08
CA MET A 173 -11.76 -23.72 17.70
C MET A 173 -12.96 -22.90 18.12
N MET A 174 -12.88 -22.36 19.32
CA MET A 174 -13.84 -21.41 19.88
C MET A 174 -13.13 -20.10 20.22
N VAL A 175 -13.84 -19.01 20.03
CA VAL A 175 -13.42 -17.67 20.45
C VAL A 175 -14.59 -17.07 21.23
N ASN A 176 -14.34 -16.68 22.48
CA ASN A 176 -15.34 -16.10 23.38
C ASN A 176 -16.61 -16.96 23.46
N GLY A 177 -16.42 -18.28 23.61
CA GLY A 177 -17.52 -19.25 23.69
C GLY A 177 -18.26 -19.55 22.38
N LYS A 178 -17.80 -19.02 21.23
CA LYS A 178 -18.44 -19.23 19.92
C LYS A 178 -17.51 -19.94 18.96
N VAL A 179 -18.06 -20.87 18.17
CA VAL A 179 -17.31 -21.55 17.11
C VAL A 179 -16.72 -20.54 16.14
N ASN A 180 -15.43 -20.66 15.86
CA ASN A 180 -14.71 -19.90 14.85
C ASN A 180 -13.99 -20.86 13.90
N THR A 181 -13.98 -20.55 12.60
CA THR A 181 -13.43 -21.41 11.54
C THR A 181 -12.24 -20.78 10.81
N GLU A 182 -11.69 -19.68 11.33
CA GLU A 182 -10.55 -18.96 10.75
C GLU A 182 -9.20 -19.61 11.15
N PHE A 183 -9.16 -20.35 12.25
CA PHE A 183 -7.98 -21.06 12.76
C PHE A 183 -6.72 -20.18 12.80
N ASP A 184 -5.65 -20.58 12.10
CA ASP A 184 -4.39 -19.84 12.01
C ASP A 184 -4.56 -18.43 11.41
N ASN A 185 -5.64 -18.18 10.68
CA ASN A 185 -5.95 -16.89 10.09
C ASN A 185 -6.75 -15.96 11.00
N TYR A 186 -7.19 -16.44 12.17
CA TYR A 186 -7.93 -15.64 13.15
C TYR A 186 -7.11 -14.42 13.58
N ILE A 187 -7.69 -13.22 13.47
CA ILE A 187 -7.07 -11.98 13.96
C ILE A 187 -7.45 -11.80 15.42
N MET A 188 -6.47 -11.95 16.31
CA MET A 188 -6.66 -11.82 17.75
C MET A 188 -7.01 -10.38 18.15
N ARG A 189 -7.89 -10.24 19.13
CA ARG A 189 -8.32 -8.98 19.75
C ARG A 189 -8.03 -9.00 21.24
N ASP A 190 -7.97 -7.80 21.80
CA ASP A 190 -7.79 -7.62 23.23
C ASP A 190 -8.89 -8.38 24.00
N GLN A 191 -8.48 -9.14 25.00
CA GLN A 191 -9.31 -9.94 25.90
C GLN A 191 -10.09 -11.08 25.22
N ASP A 192 -9.70 -11.50 24.03
CA ASP A 192 -10.26 -12.74 23.46
C ASP A 192 -9.88 -13.95 24.32
N GLU A 193 -10.84 -14.85 24.53
CA GLU A 193 -10.62 -16.18 25.09
C GLU A 193 -10.70 -17.20 23.94
N ILE A 194 -9.57 -17.82 23.61
CA ILE A 194 -9.47 -18.77 22.50
C ILE A 194 -9.26 -20.17 23.05
N THR A 195 -10.12 -21.11 22.66
CA THR A 195 -9.95 -22.53 22.97
C THR A 195 -9.77 -23.31 21.67
N ILE A 196 -8.67 -24.06 21.55
CA ILE A 196 -8.45 -25.02 20.48
C ILE A 196 -8.57 -26.41 21.07
N GLU A 197 -9.43 -27.24 20.50
CA GLU A 197 -9.65 -28.60 20.98
C GLU A 197 -9.45 -29.61 19.86
N PHE A 198 -8.69 -30.67 20.14
CA PHE A 198 -8.58 -31.84 19.28
C PHE A 198 -9.05 -33.09 20.02
N ASN A 199 -9.90 -33.87 19.37
CA ASN A 199 -10.35 -35.17 19.86
C ASN A 199 -10.05 -36.25 18.82
N SER A 200 -9.22 -37.22 19.20
CA SER A 200 -8.88 -38.38 18.39
C SER A 200 -10.12 -39.28 18.15
N ASN A 201 -10.14 -39.98 17.02
CA ASN A 201 -11.18 -40.95 16.67
C ASN A 201 -11.10 -42.26 17.48
#